data_AF-A0AAW0Q354-F1
#
_entry.id   AF-A0AAW0Q354-F1
#
_cell.length_a   1.000
_cell.length_b   1.000
_cell.length_c   1.000
_cell.angle_alpha   90.00
_cell.angle_beta   90.00
_cell.angle_gamma   90.00
#
_symmetry.space_group_name_H-M   'P 1'
#
loop_
_entity.id
_entity.type
_entity.pdbx_description
1 polymer ?
#
loop_
_entity_poly.entity_id
_entity_poly.type
_entity_poly.pdbx_seq_one_letter_code
_entity_poly.pdbx_strand_id
1 'polypeptide(L)'
;MQHMYWLRQNSYSSHENLLLQQETNAVRDELRVYKQAGGGAIVENTTTGIDRDMPKLKQLAQDTGVHIVAGAGYYVDCTHSEATKRMTVEQLTDVIVSEVLSGADGTDIRCGVIGEIGTGWPITDSEARVLRASAHAQARLGCPVIIHPGRNPAPR
;
A
#
# COMPACT_ATOMS: atom_id res chain seq x y z
N MET A 1 -23.86 -12.71 10.85
CA MET A 1 -23.09 -12.99 12.10
C MET A 1 -22.84 -14.48 12.40
N GLN A 2 -23.47 -15.45 11.73
CA GLN A 2 -23.38 -16.88 12.09
C GLN A 2 -21.96 -17.50 12.01
N HIS A 3 -21.04 -16.93 11.23
CA HIS A 3 -19.68 -17.49 11.02
C HIS A 3 -18.54 -16.66 11.64
N MET A 4 -18.85 -15.67 12.50
CA MET A 4 -17.82 -14.76 13.02
C MET A 4 -16.73 -15.46 13.83
N TYR A 5 -17.05 -16.52 14.55
CA TYR A 5 -16.04 -17.31 15.28
C TYR A 5 -15.01 -17.90 14.31
N TRP A 6 -15.46 -18.53 13.23
CA TRP A 6 -14.58 -19.15 12.24
C TRP A 6 -13.70 -18.11 11.54
N LEU A 7 -14.30 -17.00 11.06
CA LEU A 7 -13.57 -15.94 10.36
C LEU A 7 -12.50 -15.26 11.23
N ARG A 8 -12.74 -15.13 12.54
CA ARG A 8 -11.73 -14.58 13.47
C ARG A 8 -10.50 -15.48 13.61
N GLN A 9 -10.67 -16.79 13.48
CA GLN A 9 -9.58 -17.77 13.57
C GLN A 9 -8.94 -18.05 12.20
N ASN A 10 -9.71 -17.87 11.12
CA ASN A 10 -9.34 -18.21 9.75
C ASN A 10 -9.66 -17.04 8.80
N SER A 11 -9.08 -15.87 9.05
CA SER A 11 -9.38 -14.63 8.30
C SER A 11 -9.16 -14.76 6.79
N TYR A 12 -8.23 -15.62 6.37
CA TYR A 12 -7.92 -15.88 4.96
C TYR A 12 -8.80 -16.97 4.32
N SER A 13 -9.75 -17.57 5.04
CA SER A 13 -10.60 -18.64 4.49
C SER A 13 -11.84 -18.12 3.75
N SER A 14 -12.06 -16.81 3.69
CA SER A 14 -13.20 -16.20 3.01
C SER A 14 -12.71 -15.16 2.02
N HIS A 15 -13.01 -15.36 0.74
CA HIS A 15 -12.64 -14.44 -0.32
C HIS A 15 -13.23 -13.03 -0.10
N GLU A 16 -14.48 -12.95 0.35
CA GLU A 16 -15.14 -11.67 0.66
C GLU A 16 -14.47 -10.93 1.81
N ASN A 17 -13.86 -11.64 2.77
CA ASN A 17 -13.15 -11.02 3.88
C ASN A 17 -11.77 -10.45 3.47
N LEU A 18 -11.28 -10.80 2.28
CA LEU A 18 -9.96 -10.40 1.76
C LEU A 18 -10.01 -9.19 0.84
N LEU A 19 -11.19 -8.73 0.46
CA LEU A 19 -11.37 -7.62 -0.45
C LEU A 19 -12.11 -6.49 0.24
N LEU A 20 -11.55 -5.29 0.14
CA LEU A 20 -12.20 -4.04 0.55
C LEU A 20 -12.49 -3.19 -0.70
N GLN A 21 -13.38 -3.68 -1.57
CA GLN A 21 -13.59 -3.11 -2.91
C GLN A 21 -14.95 -2.41 -3.06
N GLN A 22 -16.01 -2.91 -2.41
CA GLN A 22 -17.39 -2.44 -2.63
C GLN A 22 -17.95 -1.65 -1.44
N GLU A 23 -17.23 -1.61 -0.33
CA GLU A 23 -17.65 -1.11 0.96
C GLU A 23 -17.31 0.37 1.17
N THR A 24 -17.23 1.17 0.09
CA THR A 24 -16.77 2.58 0.16
C THR A 24 -17.59 3.41 1.16
N ASN A 25 -18.90 3.13 1.27
CA ASN A 25 -19.74 3.79 2.27
C ASN A 25 -19.36 3.42 3.70
N ALA A 26 -19.08 2.14 3.96
CA ALA A 26 -18.63 1.69 5.27
C ALA A 26 -17.25 2.30 5.61
N VAL A 27 -16.31 2.31 4.66
CA VAL A 27 -15.00 2.96 4.83
C VAL A 27 -15.16 4.45 5.17
N ARG A 28 -16.03 5.16 4.44
CA ARG A 28 -16.32 6.58 4.72
C ARG A 28 -16.89 6.79 6.12
N ASP A 29 -17.80 5.93 6.55
CA ASP A 29 -18.43 6.05 7.87
C ASP A 29 -17.44 5.72 9.00
N GLU A 30 -16.58 4.71 8.83
CA GLU A 30 -15.47 4.41 9.76
C GLU A 30 -14.47 5.58 9.85
N LEU A 31 -14.13 6.22 8.73
CA LEU A 31 -13.28 7.42 8.72
C LEU A 31 -13.94 8.60 9.46
N ARG A 32 -15.26 8.76 9.37
CA ARG A 32 -15.99 9.78 10.15
C ARG A 32 -15.97 9.49 11.64
N VAL A 33 -16.12 8.22 12.04
CA VAL A 33 -15.96 7.81 13.44
C VAL A 33 -14.54 8.14 13.93
N TYR A 34 -13.52 7.80 13.14
CA TYR A 34 -12.13 8.17 13.44
C TYR A 34 -11.95 9.69 13.61
N LYS A 35 -12.52 10.49 12.69
CA LYS A 35 -12.48 11.96 12.76
C LYS A 35 -13.15 12.51 14.01
N GLN A 36 -14.33 11.99 14.35
CA GLN A 36 -15.10 12.40 15.54
C GLN A 36 -14.36 12.06 16.85
N ALA A 37 -13.57 10.98 16.85
CA ALA A 37 -12.69 10.62 17.95
C ALA A 37 -11.42 11.50 18.07
N GLY A 38 -11.27 12.52 17.22
CA GLY A 38 -10.11 13.44 17.21
C GLY A 38 -9.01 13.04 16.22
N GLY A 39 -9.25 12.03 15.38
CA GLY A 39 -8.33 11.60 14.34
C GLY A 39 -8.01 12.68 13.30
N GLY A 40 -6.73 12.83 12.96
CA GLY A 40 -6.25 13.88 12.06
C GLY A 40 -5.82 13.36 10.68
N ALA A 41 -5.07 12.26 10.66
CA ALA A 41 -4.44 11.74 9.45
C ALA A 41 -4.31 10.22 9.48
N ILE A 42 -4.37 9.60 8.30
CA ILE A 42 -4.13 8.17 8.07
C ILE A 42 -3.10 8.04 6.95
N VAL A 43 -2.12 7.16 7.14
CA VAL A 43 -1.25 6.70 6.05
C VAL A 43 -1.90 5.46 5.45
N GLU A 44 -2.21 5.52 4.17
CA GLU A 44 -2.85 4.44 3.41
C GLU A 44 -1.77 3.74 2.58
N ASN A 45 -1.49 2.50 2.94
CA ASN A 45 -0.31 1.76 2.51
C ASN A 45 -0.56 0.87 1.29
N THR A 46 -1.76 0.89 0.72
CA THR A 46 -2.05 0.15 -0.51
C THR A 46 -1.16 0.70 -1.63
N THR A 47 -0.35 -0.16 -2.26
CA THR A 47 0.59 0.19 -3.34
C THR A 47 0.27 -0.56 -4.64
N THR A 48 1.12 -0.41 -5.66
CA THR A 48 0.99 -1.20 -6.89
C THR A 48 1.03 -2.70 -6.57
N GLY A 49 0.06 -3.44 -7.13
CA GLY A 49 -0.11 -4.88 -6.94
C GLY A 49 -1.29 -5.28 -6.04
N ILE A 50 -1.85 -4.34 -5.27
CA ILE A 50 -2.95 -4.60 -4.31
C ILE A 50 -4.09 -3.58 -4.41
N ASP A 51 -4.41 -3.13 -5.63
CA ASP A 51 -5.59 -2.30 -5.95
C ASP A 51 -5.61 -0.89 -5.33
N ARG A 52 -4.46 -0.19 -5.33
CA ARG A 52 -4.40 1.25 -4.97
C ARG A 52 -5.32 2.08 -5.88
N ASP A 53 -6.11 2.98 -5.29
CA ASP A 53 -7.09 3.82 -6.00
C ASP A 53 -6.98 5.29 -5.57
N MET A 54 -6.10 6.04 -6.22
CA MET A 54 -5.80 7.43 -5.89
C MET A 54 -7.04 8.36 -5.94
N PRO A 55 -7.92 8.31 -6.96
CA PRO A 55 -9.16 9.08 -6.96
C PRO A 55 -10.07 8.79 -5.77
N LYS A 56 -10.21 7.53 -5.37
CA LYS A 56 -11.05 7.13 -4.24
C LYS A 56 -10.46 7.62 -2.91
N LEU A 57 -9.14 7.55 -2.71
CA LEU A 57 -8.48 8.12 -1.54
C LEU A 57 -8.74 9.63 -1.44
N LYS A 58 -8.63 10.36 -2.57
CA LYS A 58 -8.93 11.80 -2.62
C LYS A 58 -10.39 12.08 -2.25
N GLN A 59 -11.34 11.32 -2.80
CA GLN A 59 -12.76 11.46 -2.48
C GLN A 59 -13.02 11.22 -0.98
N LEU A 60 -12.46 10.14 -0.41
CA LEU A 60 -12.62 9.83 1.01
C LEU A 60 -12.03 10.91 1.92
N ALA A 61 -10.87 11.46 1.57
CA ALA A 61 -10.27 12.55 2.33
C ALA A 61 -11.18 13.80 2.34
N GLN A 62 -11.78 14.13 1.19
CA GLN A 62 -12.71 15.25 1.05
C GLN A 62 -14.02 15.02 1.81
N ASP A 63 -14.61 13.84 1.68
CA ASP A 63 -15.91 13.48 2.28
C ASP A 63 -15.89 13.42 3.81
N THR A 64 -14.71 13.18 4.39
CA THR A 64 -14.55 12.86 5.82
C THR A 64 -13.75 13.91 6.58
N GLY A 65 -12.95 14.73 5.89
CA GLY A 65 -12.02 15.68 6.51
C GLY A 65 -10.83 15.02 7.23
N VAL A 66 -10.58 13.74 6.97
CA VAL A 66 -9.36 13.02 7.40
C VAL A 66 -8.28 13.26 6.35
N HIS A 67 -7.07 13.61 6.78
CA HIS A 67 -5.94 13.71 5.87
C HIS A 67 -5.42 12.31 5.50
N ILE A 68 -5.54 11.92 4.23
CA ILE A 68 -5.08 10.60 3.76
C ILE A 68 -3.75 10.78 3.01
N VAL A 69 -2.70 10.12 3.50
CA VAL A 69 -1.36 10.10 2.91
C VAL A 69 -1.18 8.79 2.16
N ALA A 70 -1.15 8.83 0.83
CA ALA A 70 -1.00 7.64 -0.01
C ALA A 70 0.45 7.12 -0.06
N GLY A 71 0.59 5.81 -0.16
CA GLY A 71 1.85 5.09 -0.31
C GLY A 71 2.32 4.92 -1.75
N ALA A 72 3.63 4.98 -1.99
CA ALA A 72 4.30 4.72 -3.27
C ALA A 72 4.98 3.35 -3.31
N GLY A 73 5.18 2.78 -4.50
CA GLY A 73 5.99 1.57 -4.71
C GLY A 73 5.18 0.30 -4.96
N TYR A 74 5.75 -0.85 -4.59
CA TYR A 74 5.26 -2.16 -4.97
C TYR A 74 5.23 -3.14 -3.79
N TYR A 75 4.23 -4.01 -3.79
CA TYR A 75 4.05 -5.03 -2.77
C TYR A 75 4.90 -6.28 -3.03
N VAL A 76 4.41 -7.48 -2.70
CA VAL A 76 5.20 -8.73 -2.77
C VAL A 76 5.22 -9.33 -4.18
N ASP A 77 6.20 -10.21 -4.47
CA ASP A 77 6.46 -10.75 -5.80
C ASP A 77 5.25 -11.32 -6.54
N CYS A 78 4.33 -11.98 -5.82
CA CYS A 78 3.14 -12.60 -6.41
C CYS A 78 2.14 -11.59 -6.96
N THR A 79 2.26 -10.31 -6.58
CA THR A 79 1.45 -9.19 -7.07
C THR A 79 2.12 -8.39 -8.18
N HIS A 80 3.41 -8.63 -8.44
CA HIS A 80 4.12 -7.95 -9.51
C HIS A 80 3.68 -8.44 -10.89
N SER A 81 3.34 -7.50 -11.77
CA SER A 81 3.11 -7.79 -13.18
C SER A 81 4.40 -8.24 -13.88
N GLU A 82 4.27 -8.94 -15.02
CA GLU A 82 5.42 -9.32 -15.85
C GLU A 82 6.28 -8.12 -16.28
N ALA A 83 5.65 -6.96 -16.50
CA ALA A 83 6.35 -5.71 -16.77
C ALA A 83 7.21 -5.29 -15.57
N THR A 84 6.64 -5.29 -14.36
CA THR A 84 7.35 -4.95 -13.12
C THR A 84 8.54 -5.89 -12.89
N LYS A 85 8.35 -7.20 -13.11
CA LYS A 85 9.42 -8.20 -12.95
C LYS A 85 10.58 -8.03 -13.94
N ARG A 86 10.40 -7.26 -15.02
CA ARG A 86 11.44 -6.96 -16.01
C ARG A 86 12.12 -5.62 -15.79
N MET A 87 11.58 -4.76 -14.91
CA MET A 87 12.15 -3.44 -14.67
C MET A 87 13.49 -3.53 -13.94
N THR A 88 14.40 -2.64 -14.30
CA THR A 88 15.66 -2.44 -13.57
C THR A 88 15.41 -1.67 -12.27
N VAL A 89 16.41 -1.65 -11.38
CA VAL A 89 16.35 -0.87 -10.13
C VAL A 89 16.16 0.62 -10.44
N GLU A 90 16.81 1.14 -11.48
CA GLU A 90 16.71 2.54 -11.90
C GLU A 90 15.30 2.87 -12.40
N GLN A 91 14.72 2.02 -13.23
CA GLN A 91 13.34 2.21 -13.71
C GLN A 91 12.34 2.18 -12.57
N LEU A 92 12.50 1.26 -11.60
CA LEU A 92 11.65 1.21 -10.42
C LEU A 92 11.84 2.45 -9.53
N THR A 93 13.07 2.94 -9.41
CA THR A 93 13.39 4.16 -8.65
C THR A 93 12.69 5.36 -9.26
N ASP A 94 12.73 5.50 -10.59
CA ASP A 94 12.10 6.61 -11.30
C ASP A 94 10.58 6.59 -11.17
N VAL A 95 9.95 5.41 -11.19
CA VAL A 95 8.52 5.29 -10.90
C VAL A 95 8.21 5.77 -9.48
N ILE A 96 8.88 5.25 -8.45
CA ILE A 96 8.64 5.64 -7.05
C ILE A 96 8.85 7.15 -6.87
N VAL A 97 9.90 7.71 -7.48
CA VAL A 97 10.16 9.15 -7.42
C VAL A 97 9.07 9.96 -8.12
N SER A 98 8.58 9.51 -9.27
CA SER A 98 7.48 10.16 -9.98
C SER A 98 6.18 10.12 -9.18
N GLU A 99 5.87 9.01 -8.51
CA GLU A 99 4.68 8.89 -7.65
C GLU A 99 4.69 9.93 -6.51
N VAL A 100 5.86 10.20 -5.94
CA VAL A 100 6.01 11.19 -4.86
C VAL A 100 6.05 12.63 -5.38
N LEU A 101 6.69 12.89 -6.52
CA LEU A 101 6.92 14.27 -7.00
C LEU A 101 5.84 14.78 -7.95
N SER A 102 5.28 13.91 -8.78
CA SER A 102 4.45 14.27 -9.93
C SER A 102 3.02 13.73 -9.83
N GLY A 103 2.86 12.49 -9.39
CA GLY A 103 1.56 11.83 -9.24
C GLY A 103 1.63 10.33 -9.53
N ALA A 104 0.66 9.59 -9.04
CA ALA A 104 0.58 8.13 -9.16
C ALA A 104 -0.64 7.68 -9.98
N ASP A 105 -0.55 6.47 -10.56
CA ASP A 105 -1.64 5.76 -11.24
C ASP A 105 -2.34 6.58 -12.35
N GLY A 106 -1.58 7.38 -13.09
CA GLY A 106 -2.11 8.22 -14.17
C GLY A 106 -2.86 9.48 -13.70
N THR A 107 -2.76 9.81 -12.40
CA THR A 107 -3.33 11.02 -11.80
C THR A 107 -2.26 12.06 -11.46
N ASP A 108 -2.68 13.26 -11.06
CA ASP A 108 -1.83 14.30 -10.48
C ASP A 108 -1.71 14.21 -8.96
N ILE A 109 -2.23 13.13 -8.36
CA ILE A 109 -2.25 12.91 -6.92
C ILE A 109 -0.95 12.24 -6.49
N ARG A 110 -0.21 12.91 -5.61
CA ARG A 110 1.11 12.47 -5.16
C ARG A 110 1.04 11.59 -3.93
N CYS A 111 1.96 10.63 -3.85
CA CYS A 111 2.20 9.85 -2.65
C CYS A 111 3.05 10.63 -1.64
N GLY A 112 2.86 10.37 -0.34
CA GLY A 112 3.60 11.05 0.73
C GLY A 112 4.60 10.16 1.47
N VAL A 113 4.55 8.83 1.25
CA VAL A 113 5.49 7.85 1.81
C VAL A 113 5.88 6.83 0.75
N ILE A 114 7.04 6.19 0.90
CA ILE A 114 7.42 5.02 0.10
C ILE A 114 6.97 3.78 0.89
N GLY A 115 5.96 3.07 0.40
CA GLY A 115 5.51 1.81 0.96
C GLY A 115 3.99 1.67 1.06
N GLU A 116 3.48 0.49 1.43
CA GLU A 116 4.30 -0.62 1.94
C GLU A 116 5.14 -1.35 0.87
N ILE A 117 6.44 -1.51 1.12
CA ILE A 117 7.35 -2.23 0.23
C ILE A 117 7.35 -3.71 0.60
N GLY A 118 6.86 -4.55 -0.31
CA GLY A 118 6.72 -5.98 -0.11
C GLY A 118 8.05 -6.72 -0.02
N THR A 119 8.24 -7.48 1.05
CA THR A 119 9.31 -8.49 1.14
C THR A 119 8.73 -9.81 1.62
N GLY A 120 8.98 -10.88 0.87
CA GLY A 120 8.66 -12.25 1.27
C GLY A 120 9.80 -12.89 2.07
N TRP A 121 9.63 -14.18 2.39
CA TRP A 121 10.72 -15.02 2.89
C TRP A 121 10.78 -16.34 2.10
N PRO A 122 11.93 -16.67 1.45
CA PRO A 122 13.06 -15.77 1.21
C PRO A 122 12.66 -14.58 0.32
N ILE A 123 13.43 -13.50 0.36
CA ILE A 123 13.24 -12.35 -0.53
C ILE A 123 13.51 -12.78 -1.97
N THR A 124 12.58 -12.51 -2.89
CA THR A 124 12.76 -12.83 -4.33
C THR A 124 13.67 -11.83 -5.03
N ASP A 125 14.15 -12.16 -6.24
CA ASP A 125 14.93 -11.22 -7.05
C ASP A 125 14.14 -9.94 -7.38
N SER A 126 12.83 -10.07 -7.64
CA SER A 126 11.99 -8.90 -7.93
C SER A 126 11.82 -8.02 -6.69
N GLU A 127 11.52 -8.61 -5.54
CA GLU A 127 11.39 -7.89 -4.26
C GLU A 127 12.73 -7.23 -3.89
N ALA A 128 13.85 -7.90 -4.10
CA ALA A 128 15.17 -7.35 -3.84
C ALA A 128 15.49 -6.15 -4.76
N ARG A 129 15.00 -6.13 -6.00
CA ARG A 129 15.11 -4.95 -6.88
C ARG A 129 14.24 -3.80 -6.41
N VAL A 130 12.97 -4.06 -6.06
CA VAL A 130 12.05 -3.05 -5.52
C VAL A 130 12.58 -2.46 -4.21
N LEU A 131 13.13 -3.28 -3.31
CA LEU A 131 13.69 -2.82 -2.04
C LEU A 131 14.90 -1.90 -2.25
N ARG A 132 15.79 -2.23 -3.18
CA ARG A 132 16.91 -1.35 -3.57
C ARG A 132 16.41 -0.04 -4.19
N ALA A 133 15.44 -0.12 -5.10
CA ALA A 133 14.85 1.05 -5.73
C ALA A 133 14.22 2.00 -4.70
N SER A 134 13.53 1.43 -3.71
CA SER A 134 12.94 2.16 -2.58
C SER A 134 14.01 2.89 -1.76
N ALA A 135 15.15 2.25 -1.51
CA ALA A 135 16.29 2.88 -0.83
C ALA A 135 16.90 4.03 -1.65
N HIS A 136 17.05 3.86 -2.97
CA HIS A 136 17.54 4.93 -3.86
C HIS A 136 16.57 6.12 -3.91
N ALA A 137 15.27 5.85 -4.02
CA ALA A 137 14.24 6.89 -3.99
C ALA A 137 14.24 7.63 -2.64
N GLN A 138 14.34 6.91 -1.52
CA GLN A 138 14.44 7.48 -0.19
C GLN A 138 15.66 8.40 -0.06
N ALA A 139 16.83 7.98 -0.54
CA ALA A 139 18.04 8.78 -0.49
C ALA A 139 17.93 10.09 -1.31
N ARG A 140 17.14 10.09 -2.39
CA ARG A 140 16.88 11.27 -3.23
C ARG A 140 15.85 12.22 -2.61
N LEU A 141 14.83 11.68 -1.96
CA LEU A 141 13.63 12.43 -1.56
C LEU A 141 13.58 12.77 -0.07
N GLY A 142 14.27 12.00 0.78
CA GLY A 142 14.21 12.12 2.23
C GLY A 142 12.87 11.70 2.84
N CYS A 143 11.96 11.09 2.07
CA CYS A 143 10.65 10.65 2.58
C CYS A 143 10.76 9.35 3.41
N PRO A 144 9.78 9.07 4.30
CA PRO A 144 9.74 7.83 5.05
C PRO A 144 9.57 6.59 4.16
N VAL A 145 10.13 5.46 4.62
CA VAL A 145 9.94 4.14 3.99
C VAL A 145 9.23 3.20 4.96
N ILE A 146 8.20 2.50 4.48
CA ILE A 146 7.45 1.48 5.20
C ILE A 146 7.68 0.13 4.51
N ILE A 147 8.11 -0.88 5.26
CA ILE A 147 8.45 -2.21 4.73
C ILE A 147 7.45 -3.22 5.29
N HIS A 148 6.89 -4.04 4.40
CA HIS A 148 6.20 -5.28 4.74
C HIS A 148 7.23 -6.39 4.90
N PRO A 149 7.57 -6.84 6.12
CA PRO A 149 8.65 -7.79 6.32
C PRO A 149 8.20 -9.23 6.05
N GLY A 150 9.06 -9.99 5.38
CA GLY A 150 8.94 -11.43 5.30
C GLY A 150 9.06 -12.08 6.69
N ARG A 151 8.38 -13.21 6.88
CA ARG A 151 8.47 -14.00 8.12
C ARG A 151 9.20 -15.31 7.85
N ASN A 152 10.41 -15.45 8.40
CA ASN A 152 11.09 -16.74 8.44
C ASN A 152 10.28 -17.70 9.32
N PRO A 153 9.85 -18.88 8.82
CA PRO A 153 9.09 -19.84 9.61
C PRO A 153 9.92 -20.55 10.68
N ALA A 154 11.27 -20.44 10.65
CA ALA A 154 12.11 -20.99 11.70
C ALA A 154 11.88 -20.24 13.04
N PRO A 155 11.80 -20.95 14.18
CA PRO A 155 11.74 -20.31 15.49
C PRO A 155 12.98 -19.45 15.72
N ARG A 156 12.79 -18.28 16.35
CA ARG A 156 13.87 -17.37 16.75
C ARG A 156 14.75 -17.97 17.84
#